data_AF-A0A9X3NBZ6-F1
#
_entry.id   AF-A0A9X3NBZ6-F1
#
_cell.length_a   1.000
_cell.length_b   1.000
_cell.length_c   1.000
_cell.angle_alpha   90.00
_cell.angle_beta   90.00
_cell.angle_gamma   90.00
#
_symmetry.space_group_name_H-M   'P 1'
#
loop_
_entity.id
_entity.type
_entity.pdbx_description
1 polymer ?
#
loop_
_entity_poly.entity_id
_entity_poly.type
_entity_poly.pdbx_seq_one_letter_code
_entity_poly.pdbx_strand_id
1 'polypeptide(L)'
;MPFKSTIRIPSEVLDAIVSLTELTTAFAVQSAMEAGRHDAYGDPQRAEASLAELAKGADAATGEVAWLVEELDTADLDRDQRADAAIAIAGLQQTMVSAASAVQETGAFDETAVALRRSAEYLDGPLAAVRP
;
A
#
# COMPACT_ATOMS: atom_id res chain seq x y z
N MET A 1 3.76 4.20 -22.79
CA MET A 1 2.61 4.92 -23.40
C MET A 1 2.12 5.91 -22.36
N PRO A 2 2.04 7.22 -22.63
CA PRO A 2 1.53 8.16 -21.63
C PRO A 2 0.00 8.05 -21.59
N PHE A 3 -0.56 7.72 -20.43
CA PHE A 3 -2.00 7.83 -20.22
C PHE A 3 -2.38 9.31 -20.29
N LYS A 4 -3.38 9.62 -21.12
CA LYS A 4 -3.95 10.97 -21.25
C LYS A 4 -4.38 11.46 -19.87
N SER A 5 -3.76 12.57 -19.44
CA SER A 5 -4.26 13.42 -18.36
C SER A 5 -5.67 13.88 -18.75
N THR A 6 -6.65 13.14 -18.24
CA THR A 6 -8.03 13.58 -18.16
C THR A 6 -8.04 14.31 -16.83
N ILE A 7 -8.28 15.62 -16.84
CA ILE A 7 -8.38 16.42 -15.62
C ILE A 7 -9.35 15.69 -14.68
N ARG A 8 -8.81 14.96 -13.70
CA ARG A 8 -9.61 14.22 -12.72
C ARG A 8 -10.14 15.24 -11.74
N ILE A 9 -11.42 15.12 -11.37
CA ILE A 9 -11.95 16.00 -10.32
C ILE A 9 -11.19 15.67 -9.03
N PRO A 10 -10.72 16.65 -8.24
CA PRO A 10 -9.86 16.37 -7.08
C PRO A 10 -10.46 15.35 -6.10
N SER A 11 -11.79 15.38 -5.95
CA SER A 11 -12.55 14.38 -5.18
C SER A 11 -12.44 12.96 -5.73
N GLU A 12 -12.41 12.77 -7.06
CA GLU A 12 -12.24 11.45 -7.68
C GLU A 12 -10.83 10.89 -7.44
N VAL A 13 -9.82 11.76 -7.39
CA VAL A 13 -8.44 11.35 -7.08
C VAL A 13 -8.33 10.96 -5.61
N LEU A 14 -8.94 11.72 -4.70
CA LEU A 14 -9.03 11.38 -3.29
C LEU A 14 -9.75 10.03 -3.09
N ASP A 15 -10.93 9.85 -3.71
CA ASP A 15 -11.68 8.60 -3.66
C ASP A 15 -10.86 7.42 -4.18
N ALA A 16 -10.05 7.63 -5.23
CA ALA A 16 -9.16 6.62 -5.76
C ALA A 16 -8.05 6.24 -4.78
N ILE A 17 -7.43 7.22 -4.10
CA ILE A 17 -6.41 6.96 -3.06
C ILE A 17 -7.04 6.15 -1.93
N VAL A 18 -8.18 6.59 -1.39
CA VAL A 18 -8.88 5.89 -0.31
C VAL A 18 -9.21 4.46 -0.74
N SER A 19 -9.88 4.30 -1.89
CA SER A 19 -10.28 2.99 -2.39
C SER A 19 -9.09 2.04 -2.60
N LEU A 20 -7.98 2.56 -3.14
CA LEU A 20 -6.77 1.78 -3.35
C LEU A 20 -6.15 1.36 -2.02
N THR A 21 -6.05 2.28 -1.05
CA THR A 21 -5.49 1.97 0.27
C THR A 21 -6.32 0.92 1.02
N GLU A 22 -7.65 0.99 0.93
CA GLU A 22 -8.57 0.01 1.50
C GLU A 22 -8.41 -1.35 0.82
N LEU A 23 -8.39 -1.38 -0.53
CA LEU A 23 -8.23 -2.60 -1.31
C LEU A 23 -6.90 -3.29 -0.99
N THR A 24 -5.79 -2.54 -0.95
CA THR A 24 -4.47 -3.09 -0.63
C THR A 24 -4.41 -3.60 0.80
N THR A 25 -5.07 -2.92 1.74
CA THR A 25 -5.16 -3.38 3.14
C THR A 25 -5.92 -4.70 3.24
N ALA A 26 -7.06 -4.82 2.56
CA ALA A 26 -7.84 -6.06 2.52
C ALA A 26 -7.05 -7.21 1.89
N PHE A 27 -6.35 -6.93 0.77
CA PHE A 27 -5.45 -7.89 0.12
C PHE A 27 -4.32 -8.35 1.04
N ALA A 28 -3.71 -7.42 1.80
CA ALA A 28 -2.66 -7.75 2.76
C ALA A 28 -3.13 -8.71 3.85
N VAL A 29 -4.30 -8.46 4.43
CA VAL A 29 -4.90 -9.35 5.43
C VAL A 29 -5.18 -10.73 4.83
N GLN A 30 -5.76 -10.79 3.62
CA GLN A 30 -6.06 -12.06 2.96
C GLN A 30 -4.79 -12.87 2.68
N SER A 31 -3.76 -12.26 2.09
CA SER A 31 -2.49 -12.94 1.80
C SER A 31 -1.78 -13.42 3.06
N ALA A 32 -1.80 -12.65 4.14
CA ALA A 32 -1.27 -13.08 5.43
C ALA A 32 -2.03 -14.29 6.00
N MET A 33 -3.36 -14.29 5.91
CA MET A 33 -4.19 -15.43 6.34
C MET A 33 -3.98 -16.69 5.48
N GLU A 34 -3.76 -16.53 4.17
CA GLU A 34 -3.44 -17.64 3.26
C GLU A 34 -2.05 -18.20 3.55
N ALA A 35 -1.05 -17.33 3.74
CA ALA A 35 0.29 -17.73 4.11
C ALA A 35 0.32 -18.50 5.44
N GLY A 36 -0.36 -18.00 6.47
CA GLY A 36 -0.47 -18.69 7.76
C GLY A 36 -1.20 -20.03 7.66
N ARG A 37 -2.19 -20.16 6.77
CA ARG A 37 -2.84 -21.45 6.49
C ARG A 37 -1.87 -22.43 5.83
N HIS A 38 -1.13 -21.98 4.82
CA HIS A 38 -0.17 -22.83 4.11
C HIS A 38 0.98 -23.31 5.02
N ASP A 39 1.49 -22.43 5.88
CA ASP A 39 2.51 -22.79 6.88
C ASP A 39 1.97 -23.84 7.86
N ALA A 40 0.75 -23.67 8.38
CA ALA A 40 0.11 -24.63 9.28
C ALA A 40 -0.11 -26.02 8.66
N TYR A 41 -0.22 -26.11 7.33
CA TYR A 41 -0.32 -27.37 6.59
C TYR A 41 1.04 -27.93 6.15
N GLY A 42 2.15 -27.27 6.48
CA GLY A 42 3.50 -27.69 6.10
C GLY A 42 3.82 -27.45 4.62
N ASP A 43 3.21 -26.44 4.01
CA ASP A 43 3.44 -26.03 2.61
C ASP A 43 4.09 -24.63 2.54
N PRO A 44 5.38 -24.51 2.93
CA PRO A 44 6.06 -23.22 2.99
C PRO A 44 6.23 -22.57 1.61
N GLN A 45 6.24 -23.35 0.52
CA GLN A 45 6.34 -22.83 -0.85
C GLN A 45 5.10 -22.04 -1.26
N ARG A 46 3.90 -22.52 -0.87
CA ARG A 46 2.68 -21.75 -1.10
C ARG A 46 2.56 -20.55 -0.17
N ALA A 47 3.03 -20.66 1.08
CA ALA A 47 3.10 -19.52 1.97
C ALA A 47 3.99 -18.41 1.38
N GLU A 48 5.17 -18.78 0.87
CA GLU A 48 6.08 -17.88 0.18
C GLU A 48 5.43 -17.21 -1.03
N ALA A 49 4.72 -17.97 -1.86
CA ALA A 49 4.04 -17.43 -3.03
C ALA A 49 2.96 -16.40 -2.65
N SER A 50 2.12 -16.68 -1.64
CA SER A 50 1.12 -15.72 -1.14
C SER A 50 1.75 -14.43 -0.62
N LEU A 51 2.89 -14.55 0.07
CA LEU A 51 3.64 -13.40 0.60
C LEU A 51 4.35 -12.61 -0.50
N ALA A 52 4.90 -13.28 -1.51
CA ALA A 52 5.52 -12.62 -2.67
C ALA A 52 4.49 -11.82 -3.48
N GLU A 53 3.27 -12.36 -3.68
CA GLU A 53 2.19 -11.62 -4.32
C GLU A 53 1.72 -10.43 -3.48
N LEU A 54 1.71 -10.57 -2.16
CA LEU A 54 1.49 -9.43 -1.25
C LEU A 54 2.53 -8.33 -1.47
N ALA A 55 3.83 -8.67 -1.47
CA ALA A 55 4.88 -7.67 -1.68
C ALA A 55 4.76 -6.95 -3.03
N LYS A 56 4.43 -7.67 -4.11
CA LYS A 56 4.18 -7.07 -5.44
C LYS A 56 2.97 -6.15 -5.45
N GLY A 57 1.86 -6.59 -4.84
CA GLY A 57 0.64 -5.79 -4.74
C GLY A 57 0.83 -4.53 -3.90
N ALA A 58 1.60 -4.63 -2.82
CA ALA A 58 2.00 -3.49 -2.00
C ALA A 58 2.83 -2.50 -2.83
N ASP A 59 3.87 -2.95 -3.52
CA ASP A 59 4.71 -2.09 -4.36
C ASP A 59 3.90 -1.34 -5.43
N ALA A 60 3.06 -2.06 -6.17
CA ALA A 60 2.17 -1.47 -7.18
C ALA A 60 1.22 -0.42 -6.57
N ALA A 61 0.62 -0.71 -5.42
CA ALA A 61 -0.26 0.24 -4.73
C ALA A 61 0.49 1.49 -4.28
N THR A 62 1.72 1.35 -3.76
CA THR A 62 2.51 2.52 -3.36
C THR A 62 2.90 3.41 -4.53
N GLY A 63 3.22 2.82 -5.69
CA GLY A 63 3.49 3.58 -6.91
C GLY A 63 2.27 4.35 -7.40
N GLU A 64 1.09 3.70 -7.42
CA GLU A 64 -0.17 4.34 -7.83
C GLU A 64 -0.59 5.43 -6.84
N VAL A 65 -0.46 5.22 -5.52
CA VAL A 65 -0.72 6.25 -4.51
C VAL A 65 0.21 7.45 -4.71
N ALA A 66 1.50 7.23 -4.94
CA ALA A 66 2.44 8.32 -5.18
C ALA A 66 2.06 9.13 -6.43
N TRP A 67 1.71 8.45 -7.52
CA TRP A 67 1.24 9.12 -8.73
C TRP A 67 -0.06 9.91 -8.50
N LEU A 68 -1.04 9.34 -7.79
CA LEU A 68 -2.29 10.04 -7.47
C LEU A 68 -2.04 11.28 -6.60
N VAL A 69 -1.08 11.23 -5.66
CA VAL A 69 -0.69 12.38 -4.85
C VAL A 69 -0.02 13.48 -5.68
N GLU A 70 0.80 13.13 -6.67
CA GLU A 70 1.34 14.11 -7.61
C GLU A 70 0.21 14.82 -8.39
N GLU A 71 -0.82 14.09 -8.82
CA GLU A 71 -2.00 14.67 -9.47
C GLU A 71 -2.78 15.58 -8.49
N LEU A 72 -2.88 15.19 -7.21
CA LEU A 72 -3.50 16.03 -6.17
C LEU A 72 -2.76 17.34 -5.93
N ASP A 73 -1.42 17.39 -6.07
CA ASP A 73 -0.67 18.63 -5.87
C ASP A 73 -1.00 19.69 -6.95
N THR A 74 -1.44 19.23 -8.14
CA THR A 74 -1.94 20.11 -9.20
C THR A 74 -3.40 20.54 -9.00
N ALA A 75 -4.11 19.88 -8.09
CA ALA A 75 -5.47 20.18 -7.71
C ALA A 75 -5.48 21.08 -6.45
N ASP A 76 -6.23 22.18 -6.49
CA ASP A 76 -6.39 23.09 -5.35
C ASP A 76 -7.27 22.46 -4.26
N LEU A 77 -6.74 21.45 -3.56
CA LEU A 77 -7.42 20.72 -2.50
C LEU A 77 -7.62 21.58 -1.26
N ASP A 78 -8.79 21.44 -0.65
CA ASP A 78 -9.02 21.97 0.68
C ASP A 78 -8.28 21.17 1.76
N ARG A 79 -8.28 21.73 2.98
CA ARG A 79 -7.57 21.16 4.13
C ARG A 79 -8.12 19.80 4.55
N ASP A 80 -9.43 19.59 4.43
CA ASP A 80 -10.09 18.36 4.89
C ASP A 80 -9.77 17.22 3.92
N GLN A 81 -9.80 17.49 2.61
CA GLN A 81 -9.38 16.55 1.58
C GLN A 81 -7.92 16.12 1.72
N ARG A 82 -7.02 17.07 2.04
CA ARG A 82 -5.61 16.78 2.33
C ARG A 82 -5.47 15.90 3.58
N ALA A 83 -6.26 16.17 4.63
CA ALA A 83 -6.26 15.35 5.84
C ALA A 83 -6.76 13.93 5.58
N ASP A 84 -7.81 13.74 4.78
CA ASP A 84 -8.35 12.42 4.43
C ASP A 84 -7.34 11.60 3.62
N ALA A 85 -6.69 12.21 2.63
CA ALA A 85 -5.60 11.58 1.88
C ALA A 85 -4.46 11.15 2.82
N ALA A 86 -4.06 12.04 3.74
CA ALA A 86 -3.00 11.74 4.70
C ALA A 86 -3.35 10.55 5.61
N ILE A 87 -4.60 10.45 6.07
CA ILE A 87 -5.08 9.33 6.89
C ILE A 87 -5.03 8.02 6.10
N ALA A 88 -5.53 8.02 4.87
CA ALA A 88 -5.54 6.84 4.01
C ALA A 88 -4.12 6.32 3.73
N ILE A 89 -3.20 7.22 3.37
CA ILE A 89 -1.80 6.89 3.09
C ILE A 89 -1.09 6.38 4.35
N ALA A 90 -1.30 7.03 5.50
CA ALA A 90 -0.73 6.58 6.77
C ALA A 90 -1.26 5.20 7.20
N GLY A 91 -2.55 4.93 6.95
CA GLY A 91 -3.15 3.62 7.17
C GLY A 91 -2.49 2.53 6.34
N LEU A 92 -2.28 2.78 5.04
CA LEU A 92 -1.58 1.85 4.15
C LEU A 92 -0.13 1.61 4.60
N GLN A 93 0.60 2.68 4.93
CA GLN A 93 1.97 2.58 5.43
C GLN A 93 2.04 1.70 6.69
N GLN A 94 1.14 1.93 7.65
CA GLN A 94 1.09 1.15 8.88
C GLN A 94 0.75 -0.32 8.61
N THR A 95 -0.16 -0.61 7.67
CA THR A 95 -0.46 -1.98 7.25
C THR A 95 0.78 -2.68 6.70
N MET A 96 1.58 -2.02 5.87
CA MET A 96 2.80 -2.60 5.30
C MET A 96 3.86 -2.86 6.37
N VAL A 97 4.07 -1.94 7.31
CA VAL A 97 4.99 -2.14 8.45
C VAL A 97 4.55 -3.31 9.33
N SER A 98 3.25 -3.41 9.58
CA SER A 98 2.68 -4.49 10.40
C SER A 98 2.81 -5.84 9.70
N ALA A 99 2.49 -5.89 8.41
CA ALA A 99 2.67 -7.09 7.59
C ALA A 99 4.14 -7.52 7.52
N ALA A 100 5.07 -6.58 7.31
CA ALA A 100 6.50 -6.86 7.31
C ALA A 100 6.98 -7.45 8.65
N SER A 101 6.46 -6.93 9.77
CA SER A 101 6.82 -7.42 11.11
C SER A 101 6.29 -8.85 11.33
N ALA A 102 5.02 -9.09 10.99
CA ALA A 102 4.43 -10.43 11.06
C ALA A 102 5.18 -11.45 10.17
N VAL A 103 5.58 -11.04 8.96
CA VAL A 103 6.37 -11.88 8.06
C VAL A 103 7.74 -12.19 8.66
N GLN A 104 8.42 -11.21 9.26
CA GLN A 104 9.72 -11.43 9.88
C GLN A 104 9.65 -12.36 11.10
N GLU A 105 8.57 -12.31 11.89
CA GLU A 105 8.36 -13.22 13.04
C GLU A 105 8.30 -14.70 12.63
N THR A 106 7.99 -15.01 11.36
CA THR A 106 8.03 -16.39 10.84
C THR A 106 9.45 -16.89 10.59
N GLY A 107 10.43 -15.99 10.43
CA GLY A 107 11.84 -16.32 10.18
C GLY A 107 12.15 -16.97 8.83
N ALA A 108 11.18 -17.07 7.92
CA ALA A 108 11.32 -17.80 6.66
C ALA A 108 11.28 -16.92 5.39
N PHE A 109 10.97 -15.62 5.52
CA PHE A 109 10.64 -14.76 4.36
C PHE A 109 11.22 -13.34 4.49
N ASP A 110 12.52 -13.23 4.81
CA ASP A 110 13.20 -11.95 5.03
C ASP A 110 13.11 -10.99 3.84
N GLU A 111 13.20 -11.50 2.61
CA GLU A 111 13.10 -10.67 1.40
C GLU A 111 11.74 -9.99 1.27
N THR A 112 10.65 -10.71 1.57
CA THR A 112 9.30 -10.16 1.59
C THR A 112 9.15 -9.09 2.66
N ALA A 113 9.64 -9.36 3.89
CA ALA A 113 9.60 -8.38 4.97
C ALA A 113 10.36 -7.10 4.61
N VAL A 114 11.53 -7.22 3.96
CA VAL A 114 12.31 -6.08 3.47
C VAL A 114 11.56 -5.32 2.36
N ALA A 115 10.95 -6.03 1.41
CA ALA A 115 10.17 -5.40 0.34
C ALA A 115 9.00 -4.58 0.90
N LEU A 116 8.22 -5.15 1.83
CA LEU A 116 7.10 -4.46 2.47
C LEU A 116 7.55 -3.21 3.26
N ARG A 117 8.70 -3.26 3.94
CA ARG A 117 9.27 -2.08 4.60
C ARG A 117 9.66 -0.99 3.62
N ARG A 118 10.30 -1.36 2.51
CA ARG A 118 10.66 -0.40 1.46
C ARG A 118 9.43 0.27 0.86
N SER A 119 8.36 -0.49 0.60
CA SER A 119 7.09 0.09 0.14
C SER A 119 6.51 1.04 1.18
N ALA A 120 6.56 0.69 2.47
CA ALA A 120 6.14 1.60 3.54
C ALA A 120 6.97 2.89 3.59
N GLU A 121 8.30 2.79 3.50
CA GLU A 121 9.22 3.94 3.43
C GLU A 121 8.95 4.82 2.20
N TYR A 122 8.61 4.21 1.06
CA TYR A 122 8.27 4.96 -0.16
C TYR A 122 7.06 5.87 0.02
N LEU A 123 6.11 5.52 0.91
CA LEU A 123 4.94 6.34 1.22
C LEU A 123 5.26 7.59 2.06
N ASP A 124 6.48 7.73 2.62
CA ASP A 124 6.86 8.93 3.39
C ASP A 124 6.80 10.21 2.54
N GLY A 125 7.21 10.12 1.26
CA GLY A 125 7.15 11.24 0.31
C GLY A 125 5.73 11.71 0.04
N PRO A 126 4.84 10.84 -0.47
CA PRO A 126 3.42 11.15 -0.66
C PRO A 126 2.73 11.65 0.61
N LEU A 127 3.01 11.04 1.77
CA LEU A 127 2.44 11.46 3.05
C LEU A 127 2.89 12.88 3.44
N ALA A 128 4.16 13.23 3.19
CA ALA A 128 4.65 14.59 3.44
C ALA A 128 4.00 15.61 2.50
N ALA A 129 3.71 15.24 1.25
CA ALA A 129 3.09 16.14 0.26
C ALA A 129 1.62 16.47 0.57
N VAL A 130 0.89 15.57 1.22
CA VAL A 130 -0.53 15.79 1.58
C VAL A 130 -0.74 16.31 3.01
N ARG A 131 0.31 16.39 3.84
CA ARG A 131 0.18 16.93 5.20
C ARG A 131 -0.11 18.45 5.17
N PRO A 132 -1.06 18.94 5.99
CA PRO A 132 -1.44 20.35 6.05
C PRO A 132 -0.41 21.25 6.72
#